data_AF-A0A0M0JBV3-F1
#
_entry.id   AF-A0A0M0JBV3-F1
#
_cell.length_a   1.000
_cell.length_b   1.000
_cell.length_c   1.000
_cell.angle_alpha   90.00
_cell.angle_beta   90.00
_cell.angle_gamma   90.00
#
_symmetry.space_group_name_H-M   'P 1'
#
loop_
_entity.id
_entity.type
_entity.pdbx_description
1 polymer ?
#
loop_
_entity_poly.entity_id
_entity_poly.type
_entity_poly.pdbx_seq_one_letter_code
_entity_poly.pdbx_strand_id
1 'polypeptide(L)'
;MNDLVTSMVSADEELADGDVASTAAAAYALRSDADYAPLMEAIGDSQFVLLGESTHGTAEYYAHRAAITKRLVETKGFSVVLIEGDWPAAYRVSRYISSEGSMDRSAHEALAGFAGFPSWMWKNERFASLVEELRAHNERVRAEGTEATATLSALGDLRAAGASEEQLEVMGFTKAAIAAASEGRPEVVLYGMDTYSVNASARAVIEFLEIVDPDAAALTRSRYAVFEPFGDDMKEYGRQVTCGELASRAEEIKADVASVLTELQQNARASYSLLLSPAELLNAEQNAQVVVNGEAYFRGLYESIGSVDTWNLRDQAMVQTCLRLVEYCRAMNGGATPKIVLWAHNSHVGDASATSMAVREEWNLGQMLRQTFGADCNADSGGVFLCGFGTYAGTVTAAEEWGRPPQTFELADAEPGSISDLMHKVLRVVSERERLEGGAPALSAAPLNALLLVLKGVSTSDPEHNEVQQAARAVLREPRRQRAVGVCYRKATEASSHYVEASLATQFDAWIHVDRTTALTPL
;
A
#
# COMPACT_ATOMS: atom_id res chain seq x y z
N MET A 1 -20.06 18.78 -32.66
CA MET A 1 -19.11 18.15 -31.71
C MET A 1 -17.72 17.91 -32.30
N ASN A 2 -17.53 17.83 -33.64
CA ASN A 2 -16.19 17.66 -34.24
C ASN A 2 -15.36 18.96 -34.42
N ASP A 3 -15.97 20.14 -34.49
CA ASP A 3 -15.24 21.36 -34.90
C ASP A 3 -14.61 22.18 -33.75
N LEU A 4 -14.77 21.76 -32.49
CA LEU A 4 -14.20 22.44 -31.32
C LEU A 4 -12.85 21.86 -30.85
N VAL A 5 -12.48 20.67 -31.33
CA VAL A 5 -11.22 19.99 -30.97
C VAL A 5 -10.03 20.53 -31.78
N THR A 6 -10.26 21.08 -32.98
CA THR A 6 -9.21 21.33 -33.97
C THR A 6 -8.50 22.68 -33.87
N SER A 7 -8.84 23.59 -32.93
CA SER A 7 -8.29 24.96 -32.97
C SER A 7 -7.39 25.40 -31.80
N MET A 8 -7.08 24.56 -30.82
CA MET A 8 -6.33 25.01 -29.62
C MET A 8 -5.27 24.05 -29.05
N VAL A 9 -4.54 23.33 -29.91
CA VAL A 9 -3.28 22.70 -29.51
C VAL A 9 -2.24 23.01 -30.60
N SER A 10 -1.18 23.74 -30.23
CA SER A 10 -0.05 23.98 -31.12
C SER A 10 0.67 22.66 -31.42
N ALA A 11 1.19 22.55 -32.64
CA ALA A 11 1.90 21.40 -33.18
C ALA A 11 2.99 20.85 -32.23
N ASP A 12 2.66 19.80 -31.47
CA ASP A 12 3.58 18.85 -30.84
C ASP A 12 3.21 17.46 -31.39
N GLU A 13 4.01 16.96 -32.33
CA GLU A 13 3.76 15.80 -33.21
C GLU A 13 3.70 14.40 -32.53
N GLU A 14 3.52 14.28 -31.21
CA GLU A 14 3.67 12.98 -30.50
C GLU A 14 2.38 12.35 -29.94
N LEU A 15 1.28 13.10 -29.77
CA LEU A 15 0.00 12.57 -29.30
C LEU A 15 -1.10 12.93 -30.30
N ALA A 16 -1.86 11.93 -30.77
CA ALA A 16 -2.97 12.19 -31.67
C ALA A 16 -4.12 12.88 -30.91
N ASP A 17 -4.77 13.88 -31.51
CA ASP A 17 -5.95 14.55 -30.92
C ASP A 17 -7.06 13.54 -30.54
N GLY A 18 -7.17 12.45 -31.30
CA GLY A 18 -8.10 11.35 -31.02
C GLY A 18 -7.79 10.59 -29.73
N ASP A 19 -6.52 10.47 -29.33
CA ASP A 19 -6.09 9.79 -28.10
C ASP A 19 -6.54 10.60 -26.88
N VAL A 20 -6.30 11.92 -26.92
CA VAL A 20 -6.71 12.86 -25.88
C VAL A 20 -8.23 12.87 -25.74
N ALA A 21 -8.96 13.00 -26.86
CA ALA A 21 -10.42 13.05 -26.85
C ALA A 21 -11.04 11.75 -26.31
N SER A 22 -10.56 10.59 -26.75
CA SER A 22 -11.06 9.29 -26.31
C SER A 22 -10.81 9.06 -24.82
N THR A 23 -9.62 9.43 -24.34
CA THR A 23 -9.28 9.32 -22.92
C THR A 23 -10.08 10.31 -22.06
N ALA A 24 -10.27 11.55 -22.53
CA ALA A 24 -11.06 12.56 -21.83
C ALA A 24 -12.55 12.20 -21.71
N ALA A 25 -13.10 11.50 -22.69
CA ALA A 25 -14.48 11.02 -22.63
C ALA A 25 -14.71 10.00 -21.50
N ALA A 26 -13.67 9.24 -21.11
CA ALA A 26 -13.73 8.21 -20.06
C ALA A 26 -13.28 8.71 -18.68
N ALA A 27 -12.75 9.92 -18.58
CA ALA A 27 -12.16 10.47 -17.35
C ALA A 27 -13.20 11.11 -16.43
N TYR A 28 -13.08 10.86 -15.13
CA TYR A 28 -13.88 11.50 -14.08
C TYR A 28 -13.07 12.62 -13.43
N ALA A 29 -13.68 13.79 -13.26
CA ALA A 29 -13.08 14.88 -12.48
C ALA A 29 -13.08 14.50 -10.98
N LEU A 30 -11.92 14.63 -10.32
CA LEU A 30 -11.82 14.43 -8.87
C LEU A 30 -11.77 15.79 -8.16
N ARG A 31 -12.89 16.19 -7.56
CA ARG A 31 -13.03 17.46 -6.80
C ARG A 31 -13.30 17.22 -5.33
N SER A 32 -13.91 16.09 -5.03
CA SER A 32 -14.41 15.75 -3.72
C SER A 32 -14.37 14.25 -3.49
N ASP A 33 -14.58 13.93 -2.24
CA ASP A 33 -14.74 12.61 -1.69
C ASP A 33 -15.81 11.75 -2.41
N ALA A 34 -16.88 12.36 -2.92
CA ALA A 34 -17.94 11.64 -3.62
C ALA A 34 -17.50 11.09 -4.99
N ASP A 35 -16.47 11.70 -5.59
CA ASP A 35 -16.03 11.39 -6.96
C ASP A 35 -15.27 10.06 -7.06
N TYR A 36 -15.02 9.40 -5.91
CA TYR A 36 -14.52 8.03 -5.86
C TYR A 36 -15.58 6.95 -6.09
N ALA A 37 -16.86 7.30 -6.25
CA ALA A 37 -17.92 6.31 -6.45
C ALA A 37 -17.62 5.32 -7.61
N PRO A 38 -17.18 5.76 -8.82
CA PRO A 38 -16.81 4.84 -9.90
C PRO A 38 -15.65 3.91 -9.54
N LEU A 39 -14.67 4.40 -8.76
CA LEU A 39 -13.56 3.59 -8.27
C LEU A 39 -14.06 2.53 -7.28
N MET A 40 -14.94 2.90 -6.34
CA MET A 40 -15.51 1.97 -5.36
C MET A 40 -16.36 0.88 -6.03
N GLU A 41 -17.10 1.24 -7.08
CA GLU A 41 -17.84 0.27 -7.90
C GLU A 41 -16.89 -0.71 -8.59
N ALA A 42 -15.85 -0.20 -9.25
CA ALA A 42 -14.87 -1.01 -9.98
C ALA A 42 -14.05 -1.94 -9.07
N ILE A 43 -13.74 -1.50 -7.84
CA ILE A 43 -13.11 -2.35 -6.82
C ILE A 43 -13.99 -3.54 -6.47
N GLY A 44 -15.32 -3.38 -6.50
CA GLY A 44 -16.26 -4.46 -6.19
C GLY A 44 -15.95 -5.11 -4.84
N ASP A 45 -15.81 -6.44 -4.86
CA ASP A 45 -15.53 -7.25 -3.67
C ASP A 45 -14.08 -7.72 -3.55
N SER A 46 -13.15 -7.14 -4.32
CA SER A 46 -11.73 -7.52 -4.27
C SER A 46 -11.19 -7.61 -2.84
N GLN A 47 -10.47 -8.69 -2.58
CA GLN A 47 -9.78 -8.94 -1.32
C GLN A 47 -8.59 -7.99 -1.15
N PHE A 48 -7.86 -7.74 -2.23
CA PHE A 48 -6.71 -6.84 -2.23
C PHE A 48 -6.98 -5.59 -3.05
N VAL A 49 -6.64 -4.43 -2.49
CA VAL A 49 -6.57 -3.17 -3.23
C VAL A 49 -5.19 -2.57 -3.03
N LEU A 50 -4.39 -2.53 -4.09
CA LEU A 50 -3.06 -1.94 -4.06
C LEU A 50 -3.12 -0.51 -4.62
N LEU A 51 -2.60 0.43 -3.84
CA LEU A 51 -2.54 1.86 -4.16
C LEU A 51 -1.09 2.27 -4.39
N GLY A 52 -0.77 2.52 -5.65
CA GLY A 52 0.53 2.94 -6.13
C GLY A 52 0.86 4.40 -5.80
N GLU A 53 2.06 4.82 -6.20
CA GLU A 53 2.40 6.23 -6.42
C GLU A 53 3.55 6.35 -7.41
N SER A 54 3.60 7.43 -8.21
CA SER A 54 4.74 7.68 -9.11
C SER A 54 5.90 8.40 -8.44
N THR A 55 5.72 8.85 -7.19
CA THR A 55 6.72 9.57 -6.38
C THR A 55 6.43 9.32 -4.90
N HIS A 56 7.43 9.15 -4.03
CA HIS A 56 7.18 8.93 -2.60
C HIS A 56 6.86 10.19 -1.77
N GLY A 57 7.17 11.38 -2.28
CA GLY A 57 7.10 12.63 -1.50
C GLY A 57 6.11 13.65 -2.02
N THR A 58 4.95 13.19 -2.49
CA THR A 58 3.87 14.05 -3.01
C THR A 58 2.69 14.07 -2.05
N ALA A 59 2.28 15.25 -1.58
CA ALA A 59 1.23 15.39 -0.56
C ALA A 59 -0.15 14.91 -1.04
N GLU A 60 -0.48 15.15 -2.31
CA GLU A 60 -1.77 14.77 -2.90
C GLU A 60 -1.95 13.26 -3.00
N TYR A 61 -0.88 12.51 -3.28
CA TYR A 61 -0.93 11.04 -3.32
C TYR A 61 -1.27 10.47 -1.95
N TYR A 62 -0.68 10.97 -0.86
CA TYR A 62 -1.06 10.55 0.49
C TYR A 62 -2.51 10.92 0.81
N ALA A 63 -2.97 12.11 0.42
CA ALA A 63 -4.35 12.52 0.63
C ALA A 63 -5.35 11.60 -0.10
N HIS A 64 -5.12 11.32 -1.38
CA HIS A 64 -5.98 10.44 -2.16
C HIS A 64 -5.94 8.99 -1.65
N ARG A 65 -4.74 8.46 -1.35
CA ARG A 65 -4.61 7.11 -0.78
C ARG A 65 -5.34 7.01 0.58
N ALA A 66 -5.23 8.02 1.45
CA ALA A 66 -5.92 8.07 2.73
C ALA A 66 -7.45 8.09 2.56
N ALA A 67 -7.96 8.94 1.66
CA ALA A 67 -9.39 9.03 1.37
C ALA A 67 -9.96 7.70 0.83
N ILE A 68 -9.23 7.04 -0.07
CA ILE A 68 -9.59 5.72 -0.61
C ILE A 68 -9.57 4.67 0.51
N THR A 69 -8.48 4.57 1.28
CA THR A 69 -8.36 3.62 2.40
C THR A 69 -9.49 3.76 3.40
N LYS A 70 -9.84 5.00 3.79
CA LYS A 70 -10.96 5.26 4.69
C LYS A 70 -12.27 4.72 4.15
N ARG A 71 -12.57 4.95 2.86
CA ARG A 71 -13.79 4.41 2.22
C ARG A 71 -13.81 2.90 2.19
N LEU A 72 -12.68 2.27 1.88
CA LEU A 72 -12.54 0.82 1.88
C LEU A 72 -12.83 0.23 3.27
N VAL A 73 -12.27 0.86 4.31
CA VAL A 73 -12.49 0.47 5.71
C VAL A 73 -13.95 0.66 6.12
N GLU A 74 -14.52 1.85 5.83
CA GLU A 74 -15.85 2.22 6.30
C GLU A 74 -16.96 1.46 5.57
N THR A 75 -16.80 1.22 4.26
CA THR A 75 -17.89 0.76 3.37
C THR A 75 -17.68 -0.63 2.77
N LYS A 76 -16.45 -1.15 2.73
CA LYS A 76 -16.14 -2.45 2.08
C LYS A 76 -15.52 -3.49 2.99
N GLY A 77 -15.36 -3.19 4.29
CA GLY A 77 -14.89 -4.15 5.30
C GLY A 77 -13.39 -4.42 5.27
N PHE A 78 -12.58 -3.49 4.73
CA PHE A 78 -11.12 -3.58 4.82
C PHE A 78 -10.67 -3.36 6.26
N SER A 79 -9.78 -4.23 6.74
CA SER A 79 -9.31 -4.20 8.13
C SER A 79 -7.79 -4.34 8.27
N VAL A 80 -7.07 -4.50 7.16
CA VAL A 80 -5.61 -4.55 7.17
C VAL A 80 -5.07 -3.50 6.22
N VAL A 81 -4.23 -2.61 6.74
CA VAL A 81 -3.46 -1.64 5.97
C VAL A 81 -2.00 -2.11 5.92
N LEU A 82 -1.48 -2.34 4.72
CA LEU A 82 -0.07 -2.64 4.49
C LEU A 82 0.64 -1.45 3.85
N ILE A 83 1.86 -1.19 4.27
CA ILE A 83 2.70 -0.14 3.69
C ILE A 83 4.07 -0.71 3.30
N GLU A 84 4.64 -0.18 2.20
CA GLU A 84 6.03 -0.39 1.80
C GLU A 84 6.98 0.30 2.81
N GLY A 85 7.02 -0.24 4.01
CA GLY A 85 7.79 0.28 5.13
C GLY A 85 8.17 -0.82 6.11
N ASP A 86 8.98 -0.40 7.08
CA ASP A 86 9.56 -1.28 8.09
C ASP A 86 8.50 -1.92 8.98
N TRP A 87 8.62 -3.24 9.17
CA TRP A 87 7.72 -4.00 10.03
C TRP A 87 7.72 -3.51 11.49
N PRO A 88 8.86 -3.37 12.21
CA PRO A 88 8.84 -2.94 13.60
C PRO A 88 8.19 -1.56 13.81
N ALA A 89 8.46 -0.61 12.91
CA ALA A 89 7.92 0.74 12.98
C ALA A 89 6.41 0.76 12.74
N ALA A 90 5.95 0.03 11.72
CA ALA A 90 4.53 -0.11 11.44
C ALA A 90 3.78 -0.86 12.54
N TYR A 91 4.38 -1.89 13.15
CA TYR A 91 3.78 -2.61 14.27
C TYR A 91 3.55 -1.70 15.50
N ARG A 92 4.50 -0.79 15.79
CA ARG A 92 4.29 0.25 16.81
C ARG A 92 3.06 1.11 16.53
N VAL A 93 2.85 1.49 15.26
CA VAL A 93 1.64 2.22 14.83
C VAL A 93 0.40 1.34 14.99
N SER A 94 0.46 0.06 14.63
CA SER A 94 -0.63 -0.90 14.84
C SER A 94 -1.08 -0.92 16.30
N ARG A 95 -0.13 -1.02 17.24
CA ARG A 95 -0.40 -0.97 18.68
C ARG A 95 -0.99 0.36 19.16
N TYR A 96 -0.60 1.47 18.53
CA TYR A 96 -1.16 2.79 18.82
C TYR A 96 -2.63 2.92 18.40
N ILE A 97 -3.01 2.34 17.26
CA ILE A 97 -4.39 2.40 16.75
C ILE A 97 -5.29 1.29 17.32
N SER A 98 -4.71 0.16 17.76
CA SER A 98 -5.45 -1.01 18.24
C SER A 98 -5.74 -1.00 19.74
N SER A 99 -6.52 -1.98 20.18
CA SER A 99 -6.82 -2.25 21.58
C SER A 99 -5.64 -2.76 22.42
N GLU A 100 -4.56 -3.23 21.78
CA GLU A 100 -3.36 -3.77 22.47
C GLU A 100 -2.65 -2.69 23.31
N GLY A 101 -2.88 -1.42 22.98
CA GLY A 101 -2.36 -0.28 23.69
C GLY A 101 -0.90 0.01 23.35
N SER A 102 -0.61 1.31 23.20
CA SER A 102 0.73 1.87 23.13
C SER A 102 0.92 2.89 24.25
N MET A 103 2.17 3.12 24.63
CA MET A 103 2.55 4.25 25.49
C MET A 103 2.60 5.58 24.70
N ASP A 104 2.51 5.51 23.37
CA ASP A 104 2.48 6.67 22.48
C ASP A 104 1.18 7.46 22.65
N ARG A 105 1.30 8.79 22.71
CA ARG A 105 0.20 9.72 22.99
C ARG A 105 -0.36 10.38 21.73
N SER A 106 0.35 10.27 20.62
CA SER A 106 -0.05 10.82 19.32
C SER A 106 0.51 9.98 18.18
N ALA A 107 -0.07 10.15 16.99
CA ALA A 107 0.47 9.58 15.76
C ALA A 107 1.92 10.02 15.52
N HIS A 108 2.30 11.26 15.85
CA HIS A 108 3.69 11.73 15.75
C HIS A 108 4.65 10.90 16.61
N GLU A 109 4.28 10.53 17.84
CA GLU A 109 5.09 9.66 18.70
C GLU A 109 5.15 8.22 18.15
N ALA A 110 4.02 7.68 17.69
CA ALA A 110 3.96 6.34 17.12
C ALA A 110 4.80 6.21 15.82
N LEU A 111 4.80 7.25 14.99
CA LEU A 111 5.57 7.31 13.74
C LEU A 111 7.08 7.56 13.95
N ALA A 112 7.51 7.88 15.17
CA ALA A 112 8.93 8.07 15.48
C ALA A 112 9.77 6.78 15.26
N GLY A 113 9.12 5.61 15.18
CA GLY A 113 9.77 4.34 14.82
C GLY A 113 10.35 4.31 13.40
N PHE A 114 9.83 5.13 12.47
CA PHE A 114 10.38 5.26 11.11
C PHE A 114 11.65 6.14 11.12
N ALA A 115 12.73 5.58 11.65
CA ALA A 115 14.01 6.25 11.80
C ALA A 115 14.99 5.96 10.65
N GLY A 116 14.85 4.80 10.00
CA GLY A 116 15.69 4.38 8.87
C GLY A 116 15.49 5.25 7.63
N PHE A 117 16.43 5.20 6.68
CA PHE A 117 16.29 5.93 5.43
C PHE A 117 15.28 5.23 4.48
N PRO A 118 14.36 5.99 3.84
CA PRO A 118 14.06 7.41 4.06
C PRO A 118 13.21 7.65 5.32
N SER A 119 13.66 8.53 6.20
CA SER A 119 13.03 8.76 7.52
C SER A 119 11.79 9.65 7.49
N TRP A 120 11.30 9.98 6.29
CA TRP A 120 10.23 10.96 6.04
C TRP A 120 9.04 10.39 5.26
N MET A 121 9.21 9.23 4.60
CA MET A 121 8.18 8.67 3.73
C MET A 121 6.91 8.35 4.53
N TRP A 122 7.03 7.58 5.61
CA TRP A 122 5.91 7.28 6.50
C TRP A 122 5.80 8.24 7.69
N LYS A 123 6.85 9.01 7.97
CA LYS A 123 6.89 9.99 9.05
C LYS A 123 6.61 11.41 8.53
N ASN A 124 5.34 11.66 8.21
CA ASN A 124 4.86 12.92 7.63
C ASN A 124 3.45 13.29 8.14
N GLU A 125 3.05 14.55 7.95
CA GLU A 125 1.78 15.09 8.45
C GLU A 125 0.53 14.43 7.83
N ARG A 126 0.58 14.04 6.55
CA ARG A 126 -0.57 13.41 5.87
C ARG A 126 -0.81 12.00 6.40
N PHE A 127 0.25 11.24 6.62
CA PHE A 127 0.14 9.89 7.18
C PHE A 127 -0.19 9.91 8.66
N ALA A 128 0.34 10.86 9.44
CA ALA A 128 -0.05 11.07 10.83
C ALA A 128 -1.56 11.33 10.97
N SER A 129 -2.13 12.14 10.08
CA SER A 129 -3.57 12.38 10.04
C SER A 129 -4.37 11.10 9.78
N LEU A 130 -3.95 10.27 8.82
CA LEU A 130 -4.59 8.96 8.58
C LEU A 130 -4.50 8.05 9.80
N VAL A 131 -3.34 8.00 10.48
CA VAL A 131 -3.16 7.17 11.68
C VAL A 131 -4.13 7.58 12.78
N GLU A 132 -4.35 8.88 13.02
CA GLU A 132 -5.36 9.33 13.98
C GLU A 132 -6.79 8.98 13.54
N GLU A 133 -7.10 9.07 12.24
CA GLU A 133 -8.41 8.67 11.72
C GLU A 133 -8.67 7.17 11.89
N LEU A 134 -7.67 6.32 11.66
CA LEU A 134 -7.74 4.88 11.88
C LEU A 134 -7.89 4.54 13.36
N ARG A 135 -7.17 5.23 14.25
CA ARG A 135 -7.35 5.10 15.70
C ARG A 135 -8.78 5.44 16.11
N ALA A 136 -9.30 6.58 15.66
CA ALA A 136 -10.66 7.00 15.96
C ALA A 136 -11.71 6.02 15.38
N HIS A 137 -11.44 5.41 14.23
CA HIS A 137 -12.27 4.33 13.69
C HIS A 137 -12.30 3.12 14.63
N ASN A 138 -11.14 2.64 15.07
CA ASN A 138 -11.06 1.50 15.98
C ASN A 138 -11.72 1.78 17.33
N GLU A 139 -11.59 3.00 17.86
CA GLU A 139 -12.30 3.43 19.08
C GLU A 139 -13.82 3.31 18.92
N ARG A 140 -14.38 3.68 17.75
CA ARG A 140 -15.80 3.48 17.44
C ARG A 140 -16.16 2.00 17.33
N VAL A 141 -15.37 1.22 16.61
CA VAL A 141 -15.58 -0.23 16.46
C VAL A 141 -15.62 -0.93 17.82
N ARG A 142 -14.74 -0.56 18.76
CA ARG A 142 -14.76 -1.09 20.14
C ARG A 142 -16.00 -0.70 20.91
N ALA A 143 -16.42 0.56 20.82
CA ALA A 143 -17.62 1.05 21.49
C ALA A 143 -18.85 0.27 20.97
N GLU A 144 -18.99 0.16 19.65
CA GLU A 144 -20.05 -0.61 18.98
C GLU A 144 -20.00 -2.10 19.39
N GLY A 145 -18.82 -2.71 19.45
CA GLY A 145 -18.65 -4.10 19.89
C GLY A 145 -19.03 -4.34 21.36
N THR A 146 -18.79 -3.36 22.23
CA THR A 146 -19.19 -3.42 23.64
C THR A 146 -20.71 -3.34 23.78
N GLU A 147 -21.35 -2.44 23.03
CA GLU A 147 -22.82 -2.33 22.98
C GLU A 147 -23.46 -3.59 22.39
N ALA A 148 -22.86 -4.16 21.33
CA ALA A 148 -23.30 -5.41 20.73
C ALA A 148 -23.22 -6.58 21.72
N THR A 149 -22.11 -6.70 22.46
CA THR A 149 -21.94 -7.74 23.49
C THR A 149 -22.97 -7.60 24.61
N ALA A 150 -23.22 -6.39 25.09
CA ALA A 150 -24.24 -6.12 26.10
C ALA A 150 -25.65 -6.46 25.58
N THR A 151 -25.94 -6.13 24.32
CA THR A 151 -27.21 -6.44 23.64
C THR A 151 -27.42 -7.96 23.53
N LEU A 152 -26.40 -8.71 23.08
CA LEU A 152 -26.47 -10.17 22.95
C LEU A 152 -26.60 -10.86 24.31
N SER A 153 -25.94 -10.34 25.36
CA SER A 153 -26.11 -10.83 26.73
C SER A 153 -27.54 -10.62 27.22
N ALA A 154 -28.08 -9.42 27.07
CA ALA A 154 -29.46 -9.10 27.48
C ALA A 154 -30.50 -9.95 26.72
N LEU A 155 -30.27 -10.17 25.42
CA LEU A 155 -31.09 -11.09 24.61
C LEU A 155 -31.05 -12.52 25.17
N GLY A 156 -29.86 -13.00 25.55
CA GLY A 156 -29.67 -14.30 26.18
C GLY A 156 -30.46 -14.44 27.49
N ASP A 157 -30.37 -13.43 28.36
CA ASP A 157 -31.09 -13.39 29.63
C ASP A 157 -32.62 -13.36 29.44
N LEU A 158 -33.12 -12.57 28.49
CA LEU A 158 -34.54 -12.49 28.17
C LEU A 158 -35.08 -13.82 27.61
N ARG A 159 -34.31 -14.47 26.72
CA ARG A 159 -34.65 -15.81 26.22
C ARG A 159 -34.66 -16.85 27.33
N ALA A 160 -33.70 -16.80 28.26
CA ALA A 160 -33.66 -17.66 29.44
C ALA A 160 -34.86 -17.42 30.38
N ALA A 161 -35.36 -16.18 30.45
CA ALA A 161 -36.56 -15.80 31.19
C ALA A 161 -37.89 -16.16 30.47
N GLY A 162 -37.83 -16.73 29.26
CA GLY A 162 -39.00 -17.19 28.52
C GLY A 162 -39.67 -16.13 27.62
N ALA A 163 -38.97 -15.04 27.28
CA ALA A 163 -39.49 -14.05 26.33
C ALA A 163 -39.74 -14.68 24.94
N SER A 164 -40.92 -14.42 24.37
CA SER A 164 -41.22 -14.81 22.98
C SER A 164 -40.54 -13.88 21.99
N GLU A 165 -40.33 -14.33 20.75
CA GLU A 165 -39.74 -13.51 19.68
C GLU A 165 -40.57 -12.23 19.41
N GLU A 166 -41.90 -12.29 19.56
CA GLU A 166 -42.78 -11.12 19.44
C GLU A 166 -42.56 -10.10 20.57
N GLN A 167 -42.29 -10.57 21.80
CA GLN A 167 -41.92 -9.69 22.92
C GLN A 167 -40.53 -9.07 22.72
N LEU A 168 -39.57 -9.85 22.24
CA LEU A 168 -38.22 -9.37 21.94
C LEU A 168 -38.23 -8.29 20.85
N GLU A 169 -39.05 -8.46 19.82
CA GLU A 169 -39.21 -7.48 18.73
C GLU A 169 -39.84 -6.17 19.23
N VAL A 170 -40.87 -6.24 20.09
CA VAL A 170 -41.46 -5.07 20.77
C VAL A 170 -40.45 -4.35 21.67
N MET A 171 -39.51 -5.10 22.27
CA MET A 171 -38.43 -4.57 23.10
C MET A 171 -37.24 -4.03 22.28
N GLY A 172 -37.31 -4.06 20.95
CA GLY A 172 -36.30 -3.50 20.05
C GLY A 172 -35.21 -4.49 19.60
N PHE A 173 -35.25 -5.76 20.04
CA PHE A 173 -34.35 -6.82 19.58
C PHE A 173 -34.81 -7.39 18.25
N THR A 174 -34.81 -6.54 17.21
CA THR A 174 -35.16 -6.97 15.86
C THR A 174 -34.11 -7.96 15.31
N LYS A 175 -34.50 -8.82 14.36
CA LYS A 175 -33.55 -9.71 13.67
C LYS A 175 -32.37 -8.95 13.06
N ALA A 176 -32.61 -7.74 12.54
CA ALA A 176 -31.56 -6.89 11.99
C ALA A 176 -30.57 -6.41 13.06
N ALA A 177 -31.07 -6.00 14.23
CA ALA A 177 -30.21 -5.60 15.35
C ALA A 177 -29.39 -6.77 15.90
N ILE A 178 -29.98 -7.96 15.97
CA ILE A 178 -29.29 -9.18 16.43
C ILE A 178 -28.21 -9.61 15.42
N ALA A 179 -28.50 -9.55 14.12
CA ALA A 179 -27.53 -9.85 13.07
C ALA A 179 -26.35 -8.87 13.11
N ALA A 180 -26.63 -7.57 13.17
CA ALA A 180 -25.60 -6.53 13.27
C ALA A 180 -24.72 -6.69 14.52
N ALA A 181 -25.32 -7.01 15.68
CA ALA A 181 -24.59 -7.26 16.92
C ALA A 181 -23.74 -8.55 16.86
N SER A 182 -24.11 -9.53 16.02
CA SER A 182 -23.40 -10.80 15.88
C SER A 182 -22.27 -10.75 14.84
N GLU A 183 -22.29 -9.78 13.92
CA GLU A 183 -21.37 -9.70 12.77
C GLU A 183 -20.02 -9.02 13.06
N GLY A 184 -19.80 -8.51 14.29
CA GLY A 184 -18.51 -8.02 14.82
C GLY A 184 -17.50 -7.49 13.80
N ARG A 185 -17.38 -6.17 13.65
CA ARG A 185 -16.36 -5.58 12.75
C ARG A 185 -14.96 -5.73 13.36
N PRO A 186 -13.97 -6.27 12.62
CA PRO A 186 -12.60 -6.29 13.11
C PRO A 186 -12.03 -4.87 13.16
N GLU A 187 -11.18 -4.61 14.16
CA GLU A 187 -10.36 -3.41 14.20
C GLU A 187 -9.42 -3.36 12.98
N VAL A 188 -9.11 -2.15 12.52
CA VAL A 188 -8.08 -1.93 11.52
C VAL A 188 -6.70 -2.12 12.15
N VAL A 189 -5.85 -2.91 11.50
CA VAL A 189 -4.44 -3.09 11.85
C VAL A 189 -3.55 -2.54 10.74
N LEU A 190 -2.34 -2.10 11.11
CA LEU A 190 -1.37 -1.51 10.18
C LEU A 190 -0.03 -2.23 10.30
N TYR A 191 0.48 -2.77 9.20
CA TYR A 191 1.78 -3.46 9.17
C TYR A 191 2.66 -2.97 8.04
N GLY A 192 3.97 -3.16 8.23
CA GLY A 192 4.96 -3.00 7.19
C GLY A 192 5.10 -4.30 6.39
N MET A 193 5.81 -4.26 5.28
CA MET A 193 6.12 -5.47 4.50
C MET A 193 7.53 -5.48 3.92
N ASP A 194 8.28 -4.39 4.09
CA ASP A 194 9.61 -4.25 3.51
C ASP A 194 10.68 -5.02 4.29
N THR A 195 11.86 -5.22 3.68
CA THR A 195 12.93 -6.07 4.20
C THR A 195 14.15 -5.30 4.72
N TYR A 196 14.14 -3.97 4.64
CA TYR A 196 15.32 -3.15 4.96
C TYR A 196 15.64 -3.04 6.46
N SER A 197 14.66 -3.23 7.34
CA SER A 197 14.80 -3.07 8.80
C SER A 197 15.50 -4.25 9.50
N VAL A 198 16.62 -4.75 8.98
CA VAL A 198 17.34 -5.92 9.54
C VAL A 198 17.71 -5.69 11.01
N ASN A 199 18.43 -4.60 11.32
CA ASN A 199 18.87 -4.33 12.69
C ASN A 199 17.71 -4.03 13.66
N ALA A 200 16.69 -3.29 13.20
CA ALA A 200 15.51 -3.02 14.02
C ALA A 200 14.70 -4.30 14.31
N SER A 201 14.58 -5.19 13.32
CA SER A 201 13.89 -6.47 13.47
C SER A 201 14.67 -7.45 14.34
N ALA A 202 16.00 -7.51 14.19
CA ALA A 202 16.88 -8.29 15.06
C ALA A 202 16.73 -7.88 16.53
N ARG A 203 16.69 -6.57 16.80
CA ARG A 203 16.44 -6.04 18.15
C ARG A 203 15.07 -6.46 18.68
N ALA A 204 14.01 -6.33 17.88
CA ALA A 204 12.66 -6.71 18.28
C ALA A 204 12.55 -8.21 18.65
N VAL A 205 13.24 -9.09 17.93
CA VAL A 205 13.31 -10.53 18.26
C VAL A 205 14.04 -10.75 19.59
N ILE A 206 15.16 -10.07 19.81
CA ILE A 206 15.94 -10.20 21.05
C ILE A 206 15.12 -9.70 22.25
N GLU A 207 14.52 -8.52 22.17
CA GLU A 207 13.68 -7.94 23.23
C GLU A 207 12.49 -8.84 23.58
N PHE A 208 11.88 -9.45 22.57
CA PHE A 208 10.84 -10.45 22.77
C PHE A 208 11.35 -11.66 23.55
N LEU A 209 12.47 -12.25 23.12
CA LEU A 209 13.05 -13.44 23.77
C LEU A 209 13.54 -13.13 25.19
N GLU A 210 14.02 -11.92 25.48
CA GLU A 210 14.45 -11.54 26.84
C GLU A 210 13.33 -11.69 27.88
N ILE A 211 12.07 -11.55 27.45
CA ILE A 211 10.90 -11.70 28.32
C ILE A 211 10.52 -13.17 28.49
N VAL A 212 10.49 -13.94 27.41
CA VAL A 212 9.89 -15.28 27.39
C VAL A 212 10.89 -16.44 27.45
N ASP A 213 12.13 -16.23 27.01
CA ASP A 213 13.19 -17.22 26.94
C ASP A 213 14.59 -16.56 26.95
N PRO A 214 15.10 -16.16 28.14
CA PRO A 214 16.37 -15.44 28.25
C PRO A 214 17.58 -16.19 27.70
N ASP A 215 17.55 -17.53 27.73
CA ASP A 215 18.62 -18.36 27.19
C ASP A 215 18.62 -18.30 25.65
N ALA A 216 17.45 -18.43 25.02
CA ALA A 216 17.29 -18.20 23.58
C ALA A 216 17.65 -16.76 23.18
N ALA A 217 17.35 -15.77 24.03
CA ALA A 217 17.73 -14.38 23.80
C ALA A 217 19.26 -14.21 23.74
N ALA A 218 19.99 -14.86 24.65
CA ALA A 218 21.45 -14.83 24.68
C ALA A 218 22.06 -15.46 23.41
N LEU A 219 21.52 -16.59 22.96
CA LEU A 219 21.96 -17.24 21.72
C LEU A 219 21.65 -16.39 20.49
N THR A 220 20.42 -15.86 20.38
CA THR A 220 20.01 -14.98 19.28
C THR A 220 20.88 -13.73 19.20
N ARG A 221 21.22 -13.12 20.34
CA ARG A 221 22.14 -11.97 20.38
C ARG A 221 23.51 -12.35 19.80
N SER A 222 24.04 -13.52 20.14
CA SER A 222 25.31 -14.00 19.56
C SER A 222 25.24 -14.19 18.04
N ARG A 223 24.13 -14.71 17.53
CA ARG A 223 23.92 -14.96 16.09
C ARG A 223 23.73 -13.67 15.29
N TYR A 224 23.00 -12.70 15.84
CA TYR A 224 22.75 -11.40 15.20
C TYR A 224 23.86 -10.36 15.42
N ALA A 225 24.83 -10.61 16.30
CA ALA A 225 25.94 -9.70 16.57
C ALA A 225 26.74 -9.30 15.32
N VAL A 226 26.71 -10.11 14.26
CA VAL A 226 27.36 -9.81 12.98
C VAL A 226 26.81 -8.54 12.31
N PHE A 227 25.57 -8.15 12.57
CA PHE A 227 24.95 -6.96 11.98
C PHE A 227 25.27 -5.66 12.73
N GLU A 228 25.62 -5.74 14.02
CA GLU A 228 25.81 -4.58 14.90
C GLU A 228 26.84 -3.56 14.36
N PRO A 229 28.01 -3.96 13.81
CA PRO A 229 29.00 -3.00 13.32
C PRO A 229 28.50 -2.15 12.14
N PHE A 230 27.48 -2.60 11.41
CA PHE A 230 27.00 -1.97 10.19
C PHE A 230 25.85 -0.99 10.44
N GLY A 231 25.10 -1.16 11.54
CA GLY A 231 23.95 -0.30 11.85
C GLY A 231 22.99 -0.18 10.66
N ASP A 232 22.72 1.03 10.20
CA ASP A 232 21.81 1.27 9.07
C ASP A 232 22.49 1.03 7.70
N ASP A 233 23.82 0.89 7.63
CA ASP A 233 24.55 0.63 6.38
C ASP A 233 24.67 -0.88 6.08
N MET A 234 23.52 -1.52 5.90
CA MET A 234 23.46 -2.94 5.55
C MET A 234 24.01 -3.25 4.15
N LYS A 235 24.24 -2.24 3.31
CA LYS A 235 24.95 -2.42 2.03
C LYS A 235 26.42 -2.76 2.28
N GLU A 236 27.05 -2.11 3.25
CA GLU A 236 28.40 -2.47 3.68
C GLU A 236 28.46 -3.88 4.28
N TYR A 237 27.44 -4.32 5.04
CA TYR A 237 27.31 -5.74 5.45
C TYR A 237 27.31 -6.66 4.23
N GLY A 238 26.45 -6.37 3.24
CA GLY A 238 26.35 -7.15 2.01
C GLY A 238 27.68 -7.28 1.28
N ARG A 239 28.44 -6.18 1.19
CA ARG A 239 29.79 -6.18 0.62
C ARG A 239 30.75 -7.06 1.42
N GLN A 240 30.73 -6.95 2.74
CA GLN A 240 31.64 -7.69 3.62
C GLN A 240 31.36 -9.20 3.64
N VAL A 241 30.10 -9.61 3.65
CA VAL A 241 29.70 -11.03 3.65
C VAL A 241 29.91 -11.70 2.31
N THR A 242 29.94 -10.95 1.20
CA THR A 242 30.14 -11.55 -0.12
C THR A 242 31.60 -11.50 -0.57
N CYS A 243 32.31 -10.39 -0.37
CA CYS A 243 33.66 -10.19 -0.90
C CYS A 243 34.67 -9.60 0.10
N GLY A 244 34.30 -9.45 1.36
CA GLY A 244 35.14 -8.89 2.42
C GLY A 244 35.53 -9.88 3.52
N GLU A 245 35.70 -9.36 4.73
CA GLU A 245 36.24 -10.13 5.88
C GLU A 245 35.28 -11.22 6.37
N LEU A 246 33.98 -11.05 6.11
CA LEU A 246 32.94 -12.01 6.52
C LEU A 246 32.70 -13.11 5.47
N ALA A 247 33.34 -13.05 4.30
CA ALA A 247 33.09 -13.98 3.19
C ALA A 247 33.33 -15.44 3.55
N SER A 248 34.32 -15.74 4.40
CA SER A 248 34.59 -17.11 4.86
C SER A 248 33.52 -17.67 5.79
N ARG A 249 32.64 -16.82 6.33
CA ARG A 249 31.54 -17.16 7.26
C ARG A 249 30.15 -16.99 6.65
N ALA A 250 30.03 -16.69 5.35
CA ALA A 250 28.74 -16.38 4.73
C ALA A 250 27.67 -17.47 4.94
N GLU A 251 28.02 -18.74 4.71
CA GLU A 251 27.10 -19.86 4.91
C GLU A 251 26.77 -20.12 6.40
N GLU A 252 27.72 -19.85 7.30
CA GLU A 252 27.50 -19.93 8.75
C GLU A 252 26.49 -18.85 9.19
N ILE A 253 26.71 -17.60 8.78
CA ILE A 253 25.83 -16.47 9.10
C ILE A 253 24.42 -16.70 8.56
N LYS A 254 24.30 -17.16 7.31
CA LYS A 254 23.02 -17.52 6.70
C LYS A 254 22.30 -18.62 7.48
N ALA A 255 23.02 -19.67 7.90
CA ALA A 255 22.46 -20.75 8.71
C ALA A 255 22.03 -20.26 10.10
N ASP A 256 22.84 -19.41 10.75
CA ASP A 256 22.53 -18.82 12.05
C ASP A 256 21.27 -17.96 11.98
N VAL A 257 21.15 -17.09 10.98
CA VAL A 257 19.97 -16.23 10.79
C VAL A 257 18.70 -17.07 10.56
N ALA A 258 18.77 -18.10 9.71
CA ALA A 258 17.65 -19.00 9.45
C ALA A 258 17.28 -19.85 10.67
N SER A 259 18.26 -20.23 11.50
CA SER A 259 18.03 -21.03 12.71
C SER A 259 17.21 -20.28 13.75
N VAL A 260 17.41 -18.97 13.92
CA VAL A 260 16.61 -18.14 14.85
C VAL A 260 15.11 -18.20 14.49
N LEU A 261 14.76 -18.00 13.22
CA LEU A 261 13.37 -18.10 12.77
C LEU A 261 12.81 -19.51 12.99
N THR A 262 13.59 -20.53 12.65
CA THR A 262 13.16 -21.94 12.76
C THR A 262 12.90 -22.32 14.22
N GLU A 263 13.81 -21.96 15.13
CA GLU A 263 13.70 -22.23 16.57
C GLU A 263 12.52 -21.45 17.18
N LEU A 264 12.34 -20.18 16.80
CA LEU A 264 11.21 -19.37 17.25
C LEU A 264 9.86 -20.00 16.86
N GLN A 265 9.71 -20.44 15.61
CA GLN A 265 8.49 -21.12 15.13
C GLN A 265 8.24 -22.47 15.81
N GLN A 266 9.29 -23.23 16.11
CA GLN A 266 9.18 -24.51 16.81
C GLN A 266 8.76 -24.32 18.27
N ASN A 267 9.40 -23.39 18.98
CA ASN A 267 9.11 -23.10 20.39
C ASN A 267 7.75 -22.41 20.57
N ALA A 268 7.34 -21.57 19.62
CA ALA A 268 6.01 -20.95 19.59
C ALA A 268 4.88 -21.98 19.62
N ARG A 269 5.03 -23.04 18.82
CA ARG A 269 4.09 -24.18 18.77
C ARG A 269 4.10 -25.00 20.06
N ALA A 270 5.22 -25.03 20.77
CA ALA A 270 5.39 -25.87 21.96
C ALA A 270 5.06 -25.17 23.29
N SER A 271 5.33 -23.86 23.43
CA SER A 271 5.32 -23.21 24.74
C SER A 271 4.96 -21.72 24.73
N TYR A 272 5.45 -20.90 23.79
CA TYR A 272 5.25 -19.45 23.89
C TYR A 272 3.79 -19.01 23.68
N SER A 273 3.02 -19.77 22.91
CA SER A 273 1.58 -19.52 22.68
C SER A 273 0.72 -19.59 23.95
N LEU A 274 1.23 -20.15 25.05
CA LEU A 274 0.55 -20.16 26.35
C LEU A 274 0.75 -18.87 27.15
N LEU A 275 1.78 -18.08 26.82
CA LEU A 275 2.20 -16.91 27.57
C LEU A 275 1.85 -15.59 26.88
N LEU A 276 1.53 -15.63 25.59
CA LEU A 276 1.47 -14.46 24.73
C LEU A 276 0.20 -14.42 23.90
N SER A 277 -0.14 -13.22 23.46
CA SER A 277 -1.16 -13.02 22.44
C SER A 277 -0.68 -13.54 21.08
N PRO A 278 -1.61 -13.96 20.20
CA PRO A 278 -1.28 -14.32 18.81
C PRO A 278 -0.55 -13.21 18.05
N ALA A 279 -0.85 -11.94 18.36
CA ALA A 279 -0.23 -10.78 17.70
C ALA A 279 1.23 -10.58 18.10
N GLU A 280 1.57 -10.74 19.38
CA GLU A 280 2.96 -10.68 19.85
C GLU A 280 3.82 -11.77 19.22
N LEU A 281 3.25 -12.98 19.10
CA LEU A 281 3.91 -14.09 18.45
C LEU A 281 4.11 -13.85 16.94
N LEU A 282 3.07 -13.39 16.24
CA LEU A 282 3.17 -12.99 14.84
C LEU A 282 4.28 -11.95 14.65
N ASN A 283 4.32 -10.94 15.52
CA ASN A 283 5.31 -9.88 15.46
C ASN A 283 6.73 -10.43 15.62
N ALA A 284 6.98 -11.29 16.61
CA ALA A 284 8.29 -11.89 16.81
C ALA A 284 8.73 -12.73 15.59
N GLU A 285 7.86 -13.61 15.10
CA GLU A 285 8.17 -14.45 13.94
C GLU A 285 8.40 -13.63 12.67
N GLN A 286 7.59 -12.60 12.46
CA GLN A 286 7.71 -11.77 11.27
C GLN A 286 8.98 -10.92 11.31
N ASN A 287 9.40 -10.40 12.47
CA ASN A 287 10.70 -9.74 12.60
C ASN A 287 11.85 -10.70 12.29
N ALA A 288 11.81 -11.94 12.79
CA ALA A 288 12.83 -12.95 12.44
C ALA A 288 12.83 -13.27 10.93
N GLN A 289 11.66 -13.32 10.28
CA GLN A 289 11.54 -13.46 8.83
C GLN A 289 12.11 -12.26 8.06
N VAL A 290 11.91 -11.03 8.55
CA VAL A 290 12.51 -9.82 7.96
C VAL A 290 14.03 -9.90 8.03
N VAL A 291 14.62 -10.39 9.14
CA VAL A 291 16.08 -10.57 9.23
C VAL A 291 16.58 -11.57 8.19
N VAL A 292 15.89 -12.71 8.01
CA VAL A 292 16.21 -13.71 6.98
C VAL A 292 16.15 -13.10 5.57
N ASN A 293 15.06 -12.42 5.27
CA ASN A 293 14.83 -11.85 3.94
C ASN A 293 15.79 -10.68 3.65
N GLY A 294 16.05 -9.83 4.64
CA GLY A 294 16.98 -8.72 4.54
C GLY A 294 18.44 -9.17 4.39
N GLU A 295 18.88 -10.20 5.14
CA GLU A 295 20.20 -10.81 4.95
C GLU A 295 20.38 -11.28 3.51
N ALA A 296 19.42 -12.05 3.00
CA ALA A 296 19.47 -12.57 1.63
C ALA A 296 19.48 -11.45 0.59
N TYR A 297 18.68 -10.40 0.80
CA TYR A 297 18.66 -9.22 -0.06
C TYR A 297 20.03 -8.51 -0.09
N PHE A 298 20.58 -8.13 1.07
CA PHE A 298 21.81 -7.34 1.13
C PHE A 298 23.03 -8.11 0.67
N ARG A 299 23.12 -9.41 1.00
CA ARG A 299 24.16 -10.29 0.46
C ARG A 299 24.05 -10.40 -1.07
N GLY A 300 22.83 -10.60 -1.57
CA GLY A 300 22.52 -10.73 -3.00
C GLY A 300 22.92 -9.50 -3.83
N LEU A 301 22.98 -8.29 -3.25
CA LEU A 301 23.44 -7.08 -3.95
C LEU A 301 24.87 -7.19 -4.50
N TYR A 302 25.71 -8.05 -3.90
CA TYR A 302 27.13 -8.18 -4.22
C TYR A 302 27.51 -9.57 -4.76
N GLU A 303 26.58 -10.51 -4.78
CA GLU A 303 26.80 -11.80 -5.43
C GLU A 303 26.87 -11.58 -6.95
N SER A 304 27.82 -12.26 -7.63
CA SER A 304 28.20 -11.93 -9.00
C SER A 304 27.02 -11.94 -9.99
N ILE A 305 27.06 -11.03 -10.96
CA ILE A 305 26.13 -10.88 -12.10
C ILE A 305 25.56 -12.23 -12.55
N GLY A 306 24.27 -12.46 -12.28
CA GLY A 306 23.50 -13.61 -12.76
C GLY A 306 23.03 -14.63 -11.71
N SER A 307 23.25 -14.45 -10.40
CA SER A 307 22.78 -15.42 -9.40
C SER A 307 21.35 -15.20 -8.90
N VAL A 308 20.95 -13.96 -8.55
CA VAL A 308 19.57 -13.63 -8.12
C VAL A 308 19.27 -12.15 -8.36
N ASP A 309 18.13 -11.84 -8.98
CA ASP A 309 17.66 -10.45 -9.04
C ASP A 309 17.16 -9.99 -7.65
N THR A 310 17.90 -9.06 -7.04
CA THR A 310 17.53 -8.50 -5.72
C THR A 310 16.18 -7.79 -5.72
N TRP A 311 15.70 -7.33 -6.88
CA TRP A 311 14.35 -6.84 -7.04
C TRP A 311 13.33 -7.94 -6.74
N ASN A 312 13.50 -9.09 -7.39
CA ASN A 312 12.62 -10.25 -7.21
C ASN A 312 12.64 -10.76 -5.76
N LEU A 313 13.81 -10.76 -5.10
CA LEU A 313 13.90 -11.13 -3.68
C LEU A 313 13.07 -10.20 -2.78
N ARG A 314 13.15 -8.89 -3.00
CA ARG A 314 12.42 -7.91 -2.18
C ARG A 314 10.91 -8.04 -2.37
N ASP A 315 10.43 -8.10 -3.61
CA ASP A 315 9.00 -8.21 -3.87
C ASP A 315 8.44 -9.58 -3.46
N GLN A 316 9.22 -10.66 -3.60
CA GLN A 316 8.82 -11.98 -3.09
C GLN A 316 8.66 -11.97 -1.57
N ALA A 317 9.55 -11.29 -0.84
CA ALA A 317 9.44 -11.14 0.60
C ALA A 317 8.21 -10.32 1.02
N MET A 318 7.86 -9.27 0.26
CA MET A 318 6.61 -8.51 0.48
C MET A 318 5.38 -9.40 0.26
N VAL A 319 5.35 -10.21 -0.81
CA VAL A 319 4.27 -11.18 -1.05
C VAL A 319 4.19 -12.20 0.09
N GLN A 320 5.33 -12.74 0.57
CA GLN A 320 5.37 -13.67 1.68
C GLN A 320 4.71 -13.08 2.94
N THR A 321 4.97 -11.80 3.22
CA THR A 321 4.33 -11.07 4.33
C THR A 321 2.82 -10.97 4.14
N CYS A 322 2.34 -10.65 2.93
CA CYS A 322 0.90 -10.64 2.61
C CYS A 322 0.25 -12.00 2.86
N LEU A 323 0.87 -13.09 2.41
CA LEU A 323 0.33 -14.45 2.60
C LEU A 323 0.25 -14.85 4.07
N ARG A 324 1.31 -14.57 4.84
CA ARG A 324 1.34 -14.82 6.30
C ARG A 324 0.22 -14.05 7.02
N LEU A 325 -0.03 -12.80 6.62
CA LEU A 325 -1.10 -11.99 7.20
C LEU A 325 -2.50 -12.52 6.83
N VAL A 326 -2.70 -13.00 5.61
CA VAL A 326 -3.97 -13.65 5.22
C VAL A 326 -4.25 -14.86 6.11
N GLU A 327 -3.24 -15.72 6.31
CA GLU A 327 -3.37 -16.90 7.18
C GLU A 327 -3.63 -16.52 8.64
N TYR A 328 -2.87 -15.56 9.17
CA TYR A 328 -3.03 -15.06 10.53
C TYR A 328 -4.43 -14.49 10.76
N CYS A 329 -4.87 -13.55 9.92
CA CYS A 329 -6.18 -12.91 10.09
C CYS A 329 -7.33 -13.90 9.91
N ARG A 330 -7.22 -14.88 9.00
CA ARG A 330 -8.21 -15.97 8.89
C ARG A 330 -8.29 -16.78 10.18
N ALA A 331 -7.15 -17.12 10.77
CA ALA A 331 -7.11 -17.86 12.04
C ALA A 331 -7.75 -17.06 13.18
N MET A 332 -7.56 -15.73 13.21
CA MET A 332 -8.12 -14.87 14.26
C MET A 332 -9.61 -14.56 14.06
N ASN A 333 -10.10 -14.52 12.82
CA ASN A 333 -11.46 -14.08 12.50
C ASN A 333 -12.37 -15.24 12.10
N GLY A 334 -12.23 -16.41 12.73
CA GLY A 334 -13.14 -17.55 12.52
C GLY A 334 -13.17 -18.08 11.08
N GLY A 335 -12.08 -17.91 10.33
CA GLY A 335 -11.96 -18.31 8.92
C GLY A 335 -12.39 -17.23 7.92
N ALA A 336 -12.88 -16.08 8.38
CA ALA A 336 -13.24 -14.97 7.49
C ALA A 336 -11.99 -14.45 6.75
N THR A 337 -12.13 -14.26 5.44
CA THR A 337 -11.03 -13.77 4.61
C THR A 337 -10.82 -12.27 4.85
N PRO A 338 -9.60 -11.82 5.23
CA PRO A 338 -9.34 -10.41 5.44
C PRO A 338 -9.32 -9.65 4.11
N LYS A 339 -9.83 -8.42 4.14
CA LYS A 339 -9.67 -7.46 3.03
C LYS A 339 -8.53 -6.50 3.36
N ILE A 340 -7.58 -6.40 2.43
CA ILE A 340 -6.26 -5.79 2.63
C ILE A 340 -6.07 -4.64 1.64
N VAL A 341 -5.81 -3.44 2.15
CA VAL A 341 -5.37 -2.30 1.33
C VAL A 341 -3.88 -2.11 1.51
N LEU A 342 -3.16 -1.93 0.41
CA LEU A 342 -1.70 -1.91 0.41
C LEU A 342 -1.18 -0.67 -0.29
N TRP A 343 -0.24 0.04 0.33
CA TRP A 343 0.40 1.23 -0.23
C TRP A 343 1.85 0.94 -0.56
N ALA A 344 2.22 1.11 -1.82
CA ALA A 344 3.60 0.98 -2.28
C ALA A 344 3.83 1.85 -3.52
N HIS A 345 5.06 1.96 -3.99
CA HIS A 345 5.35 2.62 -5.27
C HIS A 345 4.69 1.90 -6.46
N ASN A 346 4.39 2.62 -7.55
CA ASN A 346 3.82 2.05 -8.78
C ASN A 346 4.62 0.85 -9.33
N SER A 347 5.94 0.84 -9.12
CA SER A 347 6.83 -0.27 -9.51
C SER A 347 6.53 -1.59 -8.80
N HIS A 348 5.98 -1.52 -7.59
CA HIS A 348 5.52 -2.68 -6.82
C HIS A 348 4.06 -3.01 -7.09
N VAL A 349 3.22 -1.98 -7.26
CA VAL A 349 1.75 -2.13 -7.34
C VAL A 349 1.24 -2.58 -8.70
N GLY A 350 1.79 -2.08 -9.81
CA GLY A 350 1.27 -2.40 -11.15
C GLY A 350 1.49 -3.87 -11.54
N ASP A 351 0.98 -4.28 -12.70
CA ASP A 351 1.38 -5.55 -13.30
C ASP A 351 2.73 -5.40 -14.02
N ALA A 352 3.82 -5.95 -13.47
CA ALA A 352 5.16 -5.81 -14.04
C ALA A 352 5.27 -6.33 -15.48
N SER A 353 4.45 -7.30 -15.88
CA SER A 353 4.41 -7.84 -17.25
C SER A 353 4.06 -6.79 -18.31
N ALA A 354 3.42 -5.70 -17.89
CA ALA A 354 3.04 -4.57 -18.73
C ALA A 354 4.11 -3.46 -18.80
N THR A 355 5.34 -3.73 -18.33
CA THR A 355 6.41 -2.73 -18.21
C THR A 355 7.76 -3.27 -18.68
N SER A 356 8.77 -2.40 -18.76
CA SER A 356 10.16 -2.78 -18.98
C SER A 356 10.75 -3.77 -17.94
N MET A 357 10.08 -4.02 -16.81
CA MET A 357 10.45 -5.09 -15.86
C MET A 357 10.35 -6.49 -16.50
N ALA A 358 9.36 -6.71 -17.37
CA ALA A 358 9.18 -7.99 -18.04
C ALA A 358 10.40 -8.40 -18.87
N VAL A 359 11.05 -7.44 -19.53
CA VAL A 359 12.26 -7.65 -20.34
C VAL A 359 13.48 -7.99 -19.46
N ARG A 360 13.47 -7.53 -18.21
CA ARG A 360 14.52 -7.80 -17.21
C ARG A 360 14.28 -9.07 -16.40
N GLU A 361 13.21 -9.81 -16.69
CA GLU A 361 12.74 -10.96 -15.89
C GLU A 361 12.45 -10.58 -14.42
N GLU A 362 12.08 -9.32 -14.21
CA GLU A 362 11.67 -8.77 -12.93
C GLU A 362 10.15 -8.95 -12.75
N TRP A 363 9.74 -9.42 -11.58
CA TRP A 363 8.34 -9.48 -11.15
C TRP A 363 8.11 -8.49 -10.03
N ASN A 364 6.85 -8.12 -9.85
CA ASN A 364 6.46 -7.28 -8.73
C ASN A 364 5.29 -7.86 -7.94
N LEU A 365 5.08 -7.26 -6.77
CA LEU A 365 4.02 -7.59 -5.83
C LEU A 365 2.63 -7.66 -6.50
N GLY A 366 2.26 -6.67 -7.33
CA GLY A 366 0.98 -6.62 -8.03
C GLY A 366 0.75 -7.82 -8.94
N GLN A 367 1.74 -8.15 -9.78
CA GLN A 367 1.70 -9.32 -10.66
C GLN A 367 1.59 -10.62 -9.87
N MET A 368 2.44 -10.81 -8.85
CA MET A 368 2.47 -12.05 -8.06
C MET A 368 1.19 -12.27 -7.26
N LEU A 369 0.59 -11.20 -6.70
CA LEU A 369 -0.70 -11.30 -6.03
C LEU A 369 -1.82 -11.65 -7.00
N ARG A 370 -1.84 -11.07 -8.22
CA ARG A 370 -2.81 -11.46 -9.25
C ARG A 370 -2.66 -12.92 -9.67
N GLN A 371 -1.44 -13.44 -9.78
CA GLN A 371 -1.19 -14.85 -10.06
C GLN A 371 -1.69 -15.77 -8.94
N THR A 372 -1.68 -15.29 -7.70
CA THR A 372 -2.08 -16.07 -6.52
C THR A 372 -3.59 -15.98 -6.24
N PHE A 373 -4.19 -14.79 -6.38
CA PHE A 373 -5.55 -14.49 -5.93
C PHE A 373 -6.51 -14.09 -7.06
N GLY A 374 -6.04 -14.09 -8.32
CA GLY A 374 -6.83 -13.66 -9.49
C GLY A 374 -7.00 -12.15 -9.59
N ALA A 375 -7.24 -11.64 -10.80
CA ALA A 375 -7.58 -10.23 -11.02
C ALA A 375 -9.04 -9.89 -10.67
N ASP A 376 -9.93 -10.88 -10.80
CA ASP A 376 -11.34 -10.77 -10.46
C ASP A 376 -11.65 -11.59 -9.20
N CYS A 377 -12.60 -11.11 -8.40
CA CYS A 377 -13.14 -11.88 -7.29
C CYS A 377 -14.12 -12.93 -7.83
N ASN A 378 -13.94 -14.19 -7.44
CA ASN A 378 -14.88 -15.27 -7.71
C ASN A 378 -14.88 -16.28 -6.54
N ALA A 379 -15.59 -17.41 -6.67
CA ALA A 379 -15.71 -18.39 -5.60
C ALA A 379 -14.35 -18.96 -5.12
N ASP A 380 -13.36 -19.01 -6.01
CA ASP A 380 -12.05 -19.62 -5.77
C ASP A 380 -10.93 -18.57 -5.60
N SER A 381 -11.19 -17.30 -5.92
CA SER A 381 -10.17 -16.24 -5.98
C SER A 381 -10.64 -14.96 -5.26
N GLY A 382 -9.81 -14.43 -4.37
CA GLY A 382 -10.13 -13.23 -3.59
C GLY A 382 -10.20 -11.95 -4.42
N GLY A 383 -9.54 -11.90 -5.58
CA GLY A 383 -9.49 -10.74 -6.45
C GLY A 383 -8.49 -9.68 -5.98
N VAL A 384 -7.77 -9.10 -6.94
CA VAL A 384 -6.74 -8.09 -6.73
C VAL A 384 -7.01 -6.90 -7.64
N PHE A 385 -7.19 -5.73 -7.03
CA PHE A 385 -7.40 -4.47 -7.73
C PHE A 385 -6.15 -3.58 -7.64
N LEU A 386 -5.65 -3.10 -8.77
CA LEU A 386 -4.42 -2.29 -8.87
C LEU A 386 -4.75 -0.85 -9.27
N CYS A 387 -4.43 0.13 -8.43
CA CYS A 387 -4.64 1.55 -8.72
C CYS A 387 -3.30 2.30 -8.75
N GLY A 388 -2.93 2.85 -9.90
CA GLY A 388 -1.71 3.65 -10.05
C GLY A 388 -1.96 5.15 -9.96
N PHE A 389 -0.91 5.92 -9.67
CA PHE A 389 -0.97 7.38 -9.64
C PHE A 389 0.11 8.02 -10.50
N GLY A 390 -0.15 9.21 -11.05
CA GLY A 390 0.84 9.98 -11.81
C GLY A 390 0.65 11.48 -11.73
N THR A 391 1.68 12.20 -12.16
CA THR A 391 1.69 13.67 -12.15
C THR A 391 2.46 14.26 -13.32
N TYR A 392 2.05 15.45 -13.75
CA TYR A 392 2.69 16.21 -14.82
C TYR A 392 3.83 17.10 -14.30
N ALA A 393 3.57 17.93 -13.29
CA ALA A 393 4.56 18.87 -12.74
C ALA A 393 4.32 19.15 -11.25
N GLY A 394 5.13 20.04 -10.66
CA GLY A 394 4.97 20.49 -9.28
C GLY A 394 6.22 20.24 -8.44
N THR A 395 6.02 20.06 -7.15
CA THR A 395 7.12 19.83 -6.20
C THR A 395 6.99 18.48 -5.53
N VAL A 396 8.13 17.90 -5.19
CA VAL A 396 8.24 16.61 -4.51
C VAL A 396 9.27 16.68 -3.39
N THR A 397 9.01 15.98 -2.29
CA THR A 397 10.02 15.72 -1.26
C THR A 397 10.84 14.50 -1.65
N ALA A 398 12.15 14.63 -1.71
CA ALA A 398 13.06 13.52 -2.01
C ALA A 398 14.43 13.78 -1.35
N ALA A 399 15.37 12.86 -1.50
CA ALA A 399 16.77 13.07 -1.17
C ALA A 399 17.63 13.27 -2.43
N GLU A 400 18.77 13.95 -2.32
CA GLU A 400 19.72 14.07 -3.43
C GLU A 400 20.45 12.75 -3.73
N GLU A 401 20.68 11.97 -2.68
CA GLU A 401 21.26 10.62 -2.72
C GLU A 401 20.85 9.84 -1.47
N TRP A 402 21.08 8.53 -1.49
CA TRP A 402 20.73 7.63 -0.40
C TRP A 402 21.37 8.07 0.93
N GLY A 403 20.58 8.08 2.00
CA GLY A 403 21.05 8.47 3.34
C GLY A 403 21.11 9.98 3.60
N ARG A 404 20.78 10.84 2.62
CA ARG A 404 20.70 12.29 2.84
C ARG A 404 19.33 12.74 3.38
N PRO A 405 19.27 13.87 4.10
CA PRO A 405 18.01 14.47 4.53
C PRO A 405 17.09 14.79 3.35
N PRO A 406 15.76 14.79 3.56
CA PRO A 406 14.81 15.22 2.55
C PRO A 406 14.97 16.70 2.21
N GLN A 407 14.70 17.03 0.94
CA GLN A 407 14.61 18.37 0.41
C GLN A 407 13.39 18.46 -0.52
N THR A 408 12.90 19.67 -0.72
CA THR A 408 11.90 19.95 -1.75
C THR A 408 12.58 20.16 -3.10
N PHE A 409 12.14 19.41 -4.10
CA PHE A 409 12.59 19.53 -5.48
C PHE A 409 11.44 19.96 -6.39
N GLU A 410 11.76 20.80 -7.37
CA GLU A 410 10.88 21.10 -8.50
C GLU A 410 11.00 20.00 -9.55
N LEU A 411 9.90 19.31 -9.83
CA LEU A 411 9.84 18.33 -10.91
C LEU A 411 10.12 19.03 -12.27
N ALA A 412 10.64 18.28 -13.24
CA ALA A 412 10.49 18.71 -14.62
C ALA A 412 9.00 18.62 -15.01
N ASP A 413 8.58 19.39 -16.00
CA ASP A 413 7.35 19.05 -16.71
C ASP A 413 7.50 17.65 -17.31
N ALA A 414 6.41 16.90 -17.37
CA ALA A 414 6.49 15.53 -17.87
C ALA A 414 6.97 15.49 -19.32
N GLU A 415 7.76 14.46 -19.64
CA GLU A 415 8.25 14.21 -20.99
C GLU A 415 7.09 14.22 -22.00
N PRO A 416 7.20 14.96 -23.11
CA PRO A 416 6.21 14.92 -24.19
C PRO A 416 5.90 13.49 -24.64
N GLY A 417 4.63 13.22 -24.95
CA GLY A 417 4.19 11.89 -25.38
C GLY A 417 4.08 10.83 -24.27
N SER A 418 4.58 11.13 -23.05
CA SER A 418 4.43 10.27 -21.88
C SER A 418 2.98 10.17 -21.40
N ILE A 419 2.72 9.18 -20.54
CA ILE A 419 1.40 9.04 -19.90
C ILE A 419 1.01 10.33 -19.17
N SER A 420 1.94 10.94 -18.42
CA SER A 420 1.66 12.17 -17.68
C SER A 420 1.38 13.37 -18.58
N ASP A 421 2.02 13.48 -19.75
CA ASP A 421 1.71 14.52 -20.75
C ASP A 421 0.32 14.32 -21.38
N LEU A 422 -0.04 13.08 -21.73
CA LEU A 422 -1.39 12.74 -22.17
C LEU A 422 -2.43 13.15 -21.12
N MET A 423 -2.23 12.78 -19.85
CA MET A 423 -3.17 13.10 -18.78
C MET A 423 -3.28 14.60 -18.51
N HIS A 424 -2.18 15.36 -18.67
CA HIS A 424 -2.21 16.82 -18.60
C HIS A 424 -3.12 17.42 -19.68
N LYS A 425 -3.00 16.95 -20.92
CA LYS A 425 -3.85 17.37 -22.05
C LYS A 425 -5.31 16.97 -21.83
N VAL A 426 -5.55 15.76 -21.33
CA VAL A 426 -6.90 15.27 -20.96
C VAL A 426 -7.55 16.16 -19.91
N LEU A 427 -6.82 16.53 -18.85
CA LEU A 427 -7.34 17.39 -17.79
C LEU A 427 -7.78 18.77 -18.30
N ARG A 428 -7.07 19.33 -19.29
CA ARG A 428 -7.48 20.59 -19.93
C ARG A 428 -8.82 20.44 -20.67
N VAL A 429 -9.00 19.34 -21.41
CA VAL A 429 -10.26 19.05 -22.12
C VAL A 429 -11.41 18.87 -21.14
N VAL A 430 -11.21 18.10 -20.07
CA VAL A 430 -12.24 17.88 -19.02
C VAL A 430 -12.59 19.20 -18.32
N SER A 431 -11.58 20.00 -17.97
CA SER A 431 -11.78 21.31 -17.32
C SER A 431 -12.60 22.27 -18.19
N GLU A 432 -12.32 22.30 -19.49
CA GLU A 432 -13.07 23.14 -20.44
C GLU A 432 -14.49 22.63 -20.64
N ARG A 433 -14.69 21.32 -20.68
CA ARG A 433 -16.03 20.71 -20.72
C ARG A 433 -16.87 21.10 -19.51
N GLU A 434 -16.33 20.98 -18.30
CA GLU A 434 -17.01 21.41 -17.07
C GLU A 434 -17.35 22.92 -17.11
N ARG A 435 -16.46 23.76 -17.65
CA ARG A 435 -16.70 25.21 -17.80
C ARG A 435 -17.85 25.51 -18.76
N LEU A 436 -18.01 24.74 -19.83
CA LEU A 436 -19.07 24.92 -20.81
C LEU A 436 -20.41 24.36 -20.32
N GLU A 437 -20.40 23.22 -19.63
CA GLU A 437 -21.61 22.56 -19.09
C GLU A 437 -22.14 23.24 -17.82
N GLY A 438 -21.25 23.76 -16.96
CA GLY A 438 -21.61 24.36 -15.67
C GLY A 438 -22.21 25.77 -15.72
N GLY A 439 -22.35 26.38 -16.90
CA GLY A 439 -22.59 27.81 -17.03
C GLY A 439 -21.38 28.63 -16.53
N ALA A 440 -21.37 29.95 -16.74
CA ALA A 440 -20.24 30.82 -16.37
C ALA A 440 -19.76 30.49 -14.93
N PRO A 441 -18.49 30.12 -14.74
CA PRO A 441 -18.04 29.60 -13.45
C PRO A 441 -18.29 30.67 -12.39
N ALA A 442 -18.81 30.27 -11.23
CA ALA A 442 -18.58 31.05 -10.03
C ALA A 442 -17.06 31.25 -9.95
N LEU A 443 -16.60 32.49 -10.06
CA LEU A 443 -15.18 32.92 -10.07
C LEU A 443 -14.37 32.43 -8.84
N SER A 444 -14.95 31.62 -7.95
CA SER A 444 -14.37 31.11 -6.71
C SER A 444 -14.08 29.60 -6.68
N ALA A 445 -14.39 28.81 -7.73
CA ALA A 445 -14.05 27.38 -7.73
C ALA A 445 -12.58 27.17 -8.09
N ALA A 446 -11.86 26.39 -7.27
CA ALA A 446 -10.48 26.02 -7.57
C ALA A 446 -10.40 25.26 -8.92
N PRO A 447 -9.33 25.48 -9.71
CA PRO A 447 -9.13 24.76 -10.96
C PRO A 447 -9.07 23.25 -10.69
N LEU A 448 -9.59 22.46 -11.64
CA LEU A 448 -9.46 21.00 -11.57
C LEU A 448 -7.98 20.63 -11.58
N ASN A 449 -7.56 19.78 -10.64
CA ASN A 449 -6.17 19.35 -10.53
C ASN A 449 -6.02 17.83 -10.58
N ALA A 450 -7.10 17.06 -10.53
CA ALA A 450 -7.03 15.62 -10.51
C ALA A 450 -8.12 14.94 -11.34
N LEU A 451 -7.76 13.79 -11.92
CA LEU A 451 -8.64 12.92 -12.71
C LEU A 451 -8.58 11.48 -12.21
N LEU A 452 -9.67 10.76 -12.39
CA LEU A 452 -9.78 9.31 -12.23
C LEU A 452 -10.13 8.66 -13.56
N LEU A 453 -9.45 7.57 -13.88
CA LEU A 453 -9.79 6.65 -14.96
C LEU A 453 -10.00 5.25 -14.39
N VAL A 454 -11.09 4.60 -14.80
CA VAL A 454 -11.38 3.19 -14.47
C VAL A 454 -11.08 2.32 -15.69
N LEU A 455 -9.94 1.63 -15.64
CA LEU A 455 -9.38 0.86 -16.75
C LEU A 455 -9.82 -0.61 -16.74
N LYS A 456 -10.37 -1.10 -15.62
CA LYS A 456 -10.91 -2.45 -15.45
C LYS A 456 -12.26 -2.63 -16.13
N GLY A 457 -12.43 -3.73 -16.89
CA GLY A 457 -13.60 -4.08 -17.72
C GLY A 457 -14.90 -4.32 -16.99
N VAL A 458 -15.46 -3.30 -16.37
CA VAL A 458 -16.82 -3.36 -15.82
C VAL A 458 -17.80 -3.01 -16.93
N SER A 459 -18.38 -4.04 -17.56
CA SER A 459 -19.48 -3.83 -18.52
C SER A 459 -20.71 -3.36 -17.75
N THR A 460 -21.20 -2.17 -18.09
CA THR A 460 -22.46 -1.64 -17.55
C THR A 460 -23.62 -1.98 -18.48
N SER A 461 -24.85 -1.69 -18.06
CA SER A 461 -26.03 -1.79 -18.95
C SER A 461 -26.08 -0.70 -20.02
N ASP A 462 -25.20 0.30 -19.95
CA ASP A 462 -25.13 1.43 -20.88
C ASP A 462 -24.09 1.13 -22.00
N PRO A 463 -24.55 0.87 -23.25
CA PRO A 463 -23.66 0.54 -24.36
C PRO A 463 -22.73 1.69 -24.74
N GLU A 464 -23.20 2.94 -24.65
CA GLU A 464 -22.41 4.12 -25.02
C GLU A 464 -21.27 4.32 -24.01
N HIS A 465 -21.57 4.16 -22.72
CA HIS A 465 -20.56 4.17 -21.68
C HIS A 465 -19.47 3.10 -21.92
N ASN A 466 -19.88 1.88 -22.27
CA ASN A 466 -18.95 0.78 -22.50
C ASN A 466 -18.05 1.03 -23.72
N GLU A 467 -18.60 1.58 -24.81
CA GLU A 467 -17.83 1.95 -26.01
C GLU A 467 -16.78 3.02 -25.70
N VAL A 468 -17.15 4.05 -24.92
CA VAL A 468 -16.23 5.11 -24.48
C VAL A 468 -15.10 4.53 -23.62
N GLN A 469 -15.42 3.69 -22.63
CA GLN A 469 -14.41 3.03 -21.80
C GLN A 469 -13.49 2.11 -22.61
N GLN A 470 -14.03 1.40 -23.61
CA GLN A 470 -13.24 0.55 -24.49
C GLN A 470 -12.28 1.36 -25.37
N ALA A 471 -12.73 2.48 -25.93
CA ALA A 471 -11.90 3.37 -26.74
C ALA A 471 -10.73 3.96 -25.94
N ALA A 472 -10.99 4.48 -24.75
CA ALA A 472 -9.95 5.00 -23.86
C ALA A 472 -8.91 3.94 -23.51
N ARG A 473 -9.32 2.70 -23.26
CA ARG A 473 -8.39 1.60 -22.96
C ARG A 473 -7.57 1.16 -24.15
N ALA A 474 -8.11 1.23 -25.36
CA ALA A 474 -7.35 0.93 -26.56
C ALA A 474 -6.15 1.89 -26.67
N VAL A 475 -6.39 3.18 -26.47
CA VAL A 475 -5.34 4.23 -26.41
C VAL A 475 -4.36 3.95 -25.27
N LEU A 476 -4.86 3.70 -24.06
CA LEU A 476 -4.03 3.52 -22.86
C LEU A 476 -3.32 2.15 -22.78
N ARG A 477 -3.56 1.25 -23.74
CA ARG A 477 -2.78 0.02 -23.92
C ARG A 477 -1.51 0.25 -24.75
N GLU A 478 -1.44 1.33 -25.51
CA GLU A 478 -0.25 1.66 -26.26
C GLU A 478 0.92 1.92 -25.29
N PRO A 479 2.10 1.29 -25.51
CA PRO A 479 3.27 1.54 -24.68
C PRO A 479 3.69 2.99 -24.72
N ARG A 480 3.81 3.62 -23.55
CA ARG A 480 4.28 4.99 -23.38
C ARG A 480 5.20 5.07 -22.17
N ARG A 481 6.04 6.10 -22.11
CA ARG A 481 6.89 6.31 -20.93
C ARG A 481 6.06 6.76 -19.74
N GLN A 482 6.34 6.19 -18.57
CA GLN A 482 5.68 6.45 -17.30
C GLN A 482 6.71 6.99 -16.30
N ARG A 483 6.40 8.10 -15.65
CA ARG A 483 7.24 8.67 -14.58
C ARG A 483 7.24 7.75 -13.35
N ALA A 484 8.41 7.53 -12.78
CA ALA A 484 8.68 6.69 -11.62
C ALA A 484 9.86 7.28 -10.81
N VAL A 485 9.56 8.19 -9.88
CA VAL A 485 10.54 8.84 -9.01
C VAL A 485 10.59 8.10 -7.67
N GLY A 486 11.74 7.51 -7.34
CA GLY A 486 11.95 6.86 -6.05
C GLY A 486 12.24 7.85 -4.92
N VAL A 487 12.96 7.38 -3.92
CA VAL A 487 13.32 8.15 -2.72
C VAL A 487 14.42 9.20 -2.98
N CYS A 488 15.17 9.04 -4.08
CA CYS A 488 16.16 9.99 -4.56
C CYS A 488 15.69 10.63 -5.86
N TYR A 489 15.93 11.93 -6.03
CA TYR A 489 15.55 12.64 -7.25
C TYR A 489 16.64 13.58 -7.75
N ARG A 490 16.87 13.56 -9.06
CA ARG A 490 17.78 14.47 -9.76
C ARG A 490 17.14 14.95 -11.06
N LYS A 491 16.75 16.22 -11.09
CA LYS A 491 16.11 16.85 -12.26
C LYS A 491 16.89 16.69 -13.55
N ALA A 492 18.22 16.81 -13.49
CA ALA A 492 19.09 16.72 -14.66
C ALA A 492 19.08 15.35 -15.35
N THR A 493 18.70 14.28 -14.64
CA THR A 493 18.67 12.91 -15.16
C THR A 493 17.26 12.32 -15.19
N GLU A 494 16.21 13.12 -14.96
CA GLU A 494 14.84 12.60 -14.79
C GLU A 494 14.40 11.75 -15.98
N ALA A 495 14.55 12.27 -17.21
CA ALA A 495 14.15 11.57 -18.43
C ALA A 495 14.85 10.22 -18.61
N SER A 496 16.09 10.03 -18.10
CA SER A 496 16.82 8.76 -18.25
C SER A 496 16.71 7.83 -17.05
N SER A 497 16.44 8.34 -15.85
CA SER A 497 16.51 7.58 -14.58
C SER A 497 15.17 7.40 -13.88
N HIS A 498 14.14 8.17 -14.26
CA HIS A 498 12.83 8.19 -13.60
C HIS A 498 11.68 7.96 -14.57
N TYR A 499 11.94 7.29 -15.69
CA TYR A 499 10.93 6.91 -16.67
C TYR A 499 11.10 5.48 -17.14
N VAL A 500 10.01 4.73 -17.11
CA VAL A 500 9.94 3.34 -17.58
C VAL A 500 8.92 3.23 -18.72
N GLU A 501 9.15 2.33 -19.68
CA GLU A 501 8.11 2.01 -20.67
C GLU A 501 7.03 1.16 -20.00
N ALA A 502 5.76 1.54 -20.20
CA ALA A 502 4.61 0.85 -19.64
C ALA A 502 3.36 0.95 -20.52
N SER A 503 2.51 -0.08 -20.45
CA SER A 503 1.15 -0.10 -21.01
C SER A 503 0.14 0.11 -19.89
N LEU A 504 -0.39 1.34 -19.75
CA LEU A 504 -1.12 1.77 -18.55
C LEU A 504 -2.37 0.92 -18.25
N ALA A 505 -3.21 0.69 -19.26
CA ALA A 505 -4.44 -0.10 -19.10
C ALA A 505 -4.23 -1.62 -19.05
N THR A 506 -2.98 -2.08 -19.21
CA THR A 506 -2.58 -3.47 -18.90
C THR A 506 -1.99 -3.54 -17.49
N GLN A 507 -1.25 -2.50 -17.08
CA GLN A 507 -0.58 -2.40 -15.79
C GLN A 507 -1.54 -2.19 -14.62
N PHE A 508 -2.61 -1.40 -14.78
CA PHE A 508 -3.53 -1.04 -13.69
C PHE A 508 -5.01 -1.20 -14.05
N ASP A 509 -5.83 -1.40 -13.01
CA ASP A 509 -7.29 -1.41 -13.07
C ASP A 509 -7.90 0.00 -12.96
N ALA A 510 -7.18 0.94 -12.33
CA ALA A 510 -7.54 2.34 -12.29
C ALA A 510 -6.30 3.23 -12.24
N TRP A 511 -6.45 4.48 -12.66
CA TRP A 511 -5.40 5.48 -12.64
C TRP A 511 -5.91 6.80 -12.09
N ILE A 512 -5.17 7.39 -11.16
CA ILE A 512 -5.41 8.74 -10.66
C ILE A 512 -4.27 9.65 -11.10
N HIS A 513 -4.61 10.69 -11.87
CA HIS A 513 -3.63 11.71 -12.27
C HIS A 513 -3.82 12.96 -11.43
N VAL A 514 -2.73 13.49 -10.87
CA VAL A 514 -2.67 14.80 -10.19
C VAL A 514 -1.78 15.72 -11.01
N ASP A 515 -2.35 16.73 -11.64
CA ASP A 515 -1.64 17.53 -12.64
C ASP A 515 -0.45 18.29 -12.06
N ARG A 516 -0.69 19.02 -10.96
CA ARG A 516 0.33 19.74 -10.22
C ARG A 516 0.36 19.28 -8.77
N THR A 517 1.56 18.91 -8.32
CA THR A 517 1.81 18.32 -7.00
C THR A 517 2.53 19.26 -6.05
N THR A 518 2.38 19.00 -4.75
CA THR A 518 3.09 19.69 -3.69
C THR A 518 3.94 18.73 -2.86
N ALA A 519 5.12 19.19 -2.47
CA ALA A 519 6.06 18.41 -1.68
C ALA A 519 5.46 18.00 -0.32
N LEU A 520 5.59 16.72 0.00
CA LEU A 520 5.14 16.13 1.27
C LEU A 520 5.90 16.75 2.45
N THR A 521 5.20 17.10 3.53
CA THR A 521 5.81 17.70 4.73
C THR A 521 6.22 16.63 5.76
N PRO A 522 7.53 16.37 5.97
CA PRO A 522 8.00 15.44 7.01
C PRO A 522 7.73 15.97 8.42
N LEU A 523 7.69 15.07 9.42
CA LEU A 523 7.60 15.42 10.85
C LEU A 523 8.95 15.74 11.49
#